data_AF-A0A8H4RZW7-F1
#
_entry.id   AF-A0A8H4RZW7-F1
#
_cell.length_a   1.000
_cell.length_b   1.000
_cell.length_c   1.000
_cell.angle_alpha   90.00
_cell.angle_beta   90.00
_cell.angle_gamma   90.00
#
_symmetry.space_group_name_H-M   'P 1'
#
loop_
_entity.id
_entity.type
_entity.pdbx_description
1 polymer ?
#
loop_
_entity_poly.entity_id
_entity_poly.type
_entity_poly.pdbx_seq_one_letter_code
_entity_poly.pdbx_strand_id
1 'polypeptide(L)'
;MSSEKPTTSSEKTTTSHEKPTTSAAPAMAPELPSQQPNTPGSCALRLENLEQQTSTTKSELMVSVAADICATFISIAKYSEEGTLQAQHTGVIDNVIQTIRDTDVKQRHLLDRQVRRLRKERNWIRKRYSRLASQTDALGRTYQTKMRKLRTSLSEARGGGGTSTK
;
A
#
# COMPACT_ATOMS: atom_id res chain seq x y z
N MET A 1 -15.14 -21.64 92.95
CA MET A 1 -14.62 -20.31 92.58
C MET A 1 -15.78 -19.58 91.94
N SER A 2 -16.59 -18.87 92.72
CA SER A 2 -16.45 -17.42 93.00
C SER A 2 -16.61 -16.62 91.71
N SER A 3 -17.81 -16.06 91.49
CA SER A 3 -18.04 -14.59 91.46
C SER A 3 -17.77 -14.02 90.06
N GLU A 4 -18.47 -13.07 89.45
CA GLU A 4 -19.58 -12.16 89.73
C GLU A 4 -19.94 -11.51 88.36
N LYS A 5 -21.17 -10.97 88.25
CA LYS A 5 -21.64 -10.01 87.21
C LYS A 5 -20.87 -8.66 87.34
N PRO A 6 -20.86 -7.72 86.35
CA PRO A 6 -22.02 -6.84 86.15
C PRO A 6 -22.22 -6.12 84.79
N THR A 7 -23.42 -5.54 84.71
CA THR A 7 -24.04 -4.55 83.81
C THR A 7 -23.39 -3.16 83.80
N THR A 8 -23.46 -2.40 82.68
CA THR A 8 -23.80 -0.94 82.53
C THR A 8 -23.51 -0.44 81.09
N SER A 9 -24.51 -0.01 80.30
CA SER A 9 -25.01 1.37 80.05
C SER A 9 -24.15 2.28 79.15
N SER A 10 -24.69 2.74 78.02
CA SER A 10 -24.79 4.17 77.58
C SER A 10 -25.28 4.24 76.12
N GLU A 11 -26.45 4.83 75.87
CA GLU A 11 -26.67 6.18 75.32
C GLU A 11 -26.66 6.23 73.77
N LYS A 12 -27.82 6.51 73.13
CA LYS A 12 -28.30 7.83 72.61
C LYS A 12 -27.64 8.14 71.24
N THR A 13 -28.26 8.61 70.16
CA THR A 13 -29.48 9.41 69.93
C THR A 13 -29.81 9.34 68.42
N THR A 14 -31.10 9.17 68.12
CA THR A 14 -31.94 9.81 67.08
C THR A 14 -31.30 10.77 66.03
N THR A 15 -31.65 10.56 64.75
CA THR A 15 -32.37 11.48 63.80
C THR A 15 -32.48 10.77 62.42
N SER A 16 -33.65 10.34 61.94
CA SER A 16 -34.62 11.07 61.10
C SER A 16 -34.02 11.94 59.98
N HIS A 17 -34.11 11.51 58.71
CA HIS A 17 -34.93 12.14 57.67
C HIS A 17 -34.70 11.53 56.27
N GLU A 18 -35.83 11.29 55.61
CA GLU A 18 -36.14 11.52 54.19
C GLU A 18 -35.52 10.72 53.03
N LYS A 19 -36.49 10.32 52.19
CA LYS A 19 -36.51 9.67 50.88
C LYS A 19 -35.98 10.61 49.78
N PRO A 20 -35.40 10.04 48.70
CA PRO A 20 -35.87 10.40 47.35
C PRO A 20 -35.99 9.15 46.45
N THR A 21 -37.17 8.85 45.90
CA THR A 21 -37.63 9.30 44.57
C THR A 21 -36.73 8.80 43.44
N THR A 22 -37.03 7.58 42.98
CA THR A 22 -36.53 6.99 41.75
C THR A 22 -37.17 7.72 40.56
N SER A 23 -36.42 8.60 39.90
CA SER A 23 -36.78 9.19 38.60
C SER A 23 -35.85 8.58 37.55
N ALA A 24 -36.44 7.81 36.63
CA ALA A 24 -35.73 7.18 35.53
C ALA A 24 -35.32 8.25 34.50
N ALA A 25 -34.01 8.39 34.30
CA ALA A 25 -33.45 9.21 33.24
C ALA A 25 -33.63 8.50 31.87
N PRO A 26 -34.00 9.22 30.79
CA PRO A 26 -34.15 8.64 29.47
C PRO A 26 -32.78 8.32 28.85
N ALA A 27 -32.68 7.13 28.26
CA ALA A 27 -31.50 6.62 27.57
C ALA A 27 -31.07 7.56 26.44
N MET A 28 -29.85 8.08 26.53
CA MET A 28 -29.21 8.82 25.46
C MET A 28 -28.92 7.91 24.26
N ALA A 29 -29.38 8.34 23.09
CA ALA A 29 -29.05 7.75 21.81
C ALA A 29 -27.54 7.90 21.50
N PRO A 30 -26.93 6.99 20.70
CA PRO A 30 -25.53 7.10 20.30
C PRO A 30 -25.32 8.35 19.44
N GLU A 31 -24.47 9.27 19.89
CA GLU A 31 -24.02 10.38 19.07
C GLU A 31 -23.27 9.87 17.83
N LEU A 32 -23.75 10.27 16.65
CA LEU A 32 -23.04 10.08 15.38
C LEU A 32 -21.71 10.85 15.42
N PRO A 33 -20.60 10.30 14.89
CA PRO A 33 -19.33 10.99 14.91
C PRO A 33 -19.44 12.27 14.07
N SER A 34 -19.31 13.41 14.75
CA SER A 34 -19.17 14.72 14.12
C SER A 34 -18.03 14.65 13.11
N GLN A 35 -18.32 14.88 11.83
CA GLN A 35 -17.29 15.11 10.83
C GLN A 35 -16.58 16.42 11.18
N GLN A 36 -15.47 16.32 11.91
CA GLN A 36 -14.60 17.47 12.10
C GLN A 36 -13.98 17.86 10.76
N PRO A 37 -13.86 19.17 10.47
CA PRO A 37 -13.16 19.64 9.29
C PRO A 37 -11.71 19.13 9.30
N ASN A 38 -11.32 18.45 8.21
CA ASN A 38 -9.97 17.91 8.02
C ASN A 38 -8.98 19.05 7.70
N THR A 39 -8.67 19.90 8.68
CA THR A 39 -7.61 20.90 8.53
C THR A 39 -6.26 20.19 8.50
N PRO A 40 -5.45 20.30 7.43
CA PRO A 40 -4.17 19.61 7.33
C PRO A 40 -3.20 20.06 8.43
N GLY A 41 -2.62 19.10 9.14
CA GLY A 41 -1.55 19.38 10.11
C GLY A 41 -0.21 19.71 9.42
N SER A 42 0.78 20.14 10.22
CA SER A 42 2.13 20.52 9.74
C SER A 42 2.78 19.48 8.80
N CYS A 43 2.67 18.19 9.12
CA CYS A 43 3.19 17.12 8.26
C CYS A 43 2.46 17.01 6.92
N ALA A 44 1.14 17.23 6.91
CA ALA A 44 0.35 17.19 5.68
C ALA A 44 0.65 18.39 4.77
N LEU A 45 0.91 19.58 5.33
CA LEU A 45 1.33 20.76 4.56
C LEU A 45 2.67 20.55 3.84
N ARG A 46 3.60 19.78 4.44
CA ARG A 46 4.86 19.41 3.77
C ARG A 46 4.65 18.56 2.51
N LEU A 47 3.48 17.90 2.38
CA LEU A 47 3.11 17.11 1.21
C LEU A 47 2.54 17.96 0.06
N GLU A 48 2.18 19.22 0.29
CA GLU A 48 1.53 20.08 -0.72
C GLU A 48 2.48 20.45 -1.87
N ASN A 49 3.78 20.57 -1.59
CA ASN A 49 4.81 20.90 -2.57
C ASN A 49 5.59 19.69 -3.08
N LEU A 50 5.04 18.48 -2.95
CA LEU A 50 5.77 17.25 -3.25
C LEU A 50 6.24 17.22 -4.71
N GLU A 51 5.42 17.66 -5.67
CA GLU A 51 5.74 17.57 -7.10
C GLU A 51 7.04 18.29 -7.48
N GLN A 52 7.30 19.45 -6.87
CA GLN A 52 8.43 20.33 -7.15
C GLN A 52 9.76 19.84 -6.52
N GLN A 53 9.71 18.82 -5.66
CA GLN A 53 10.89 18.31 -4.97
C GLN A 53 11.67 17.24 -5.77
N THR A 54 12.96 17.11 -5.46
CA THR A 54 13.81 16.05 -6.01
C THR A 54 13.39 14.65 -5.50
N SER A 55 13.76 13.59 -6.22
CA SER A 55 13.46 12.21 -5.79
C SER A 55 14.06 11.87 -4.44
N THR A 56 15.26 12.37 -4.13
CA THR A 56 15.93 12.14 -2.85
C THR A 56 15.17 12.81 -1.71
N THR A 57 14.84 14.09 -1.86
CA THR A 57 14.06 14.86 -0.89
C THR A 57 12.68 14.24 -0.65
N LYS A 58 12.01 13.77 -1.71
CA LYS A 58 10.75 13.01 -1.60
C LYS A 58 10.93 11.77 -0.72
N SER A 59 11.98 10.99 -0.96
CA SER A 59 12.25 9.77 -0.18
C SER A 59 12.51 10.09 1.28
N GLU A 60 13.35 11.08 1.57
CA GLU A 60 13.65 11.52 2.94
C GLU A 60 12.39 12.03 3.66
N LEU A 61 11.56 12.81 2.97
CA LEU A 61 10.29 13.28 3.49
C LEU A 61 9.35 12.11 3.81
N MET A 62 9.22 11.12 2.93
CA MET A 62 8.39 9.94 3.19
C MET A 62 8.91 9.14 4.39
N VAL A 63 10.23 9.00 4.55
CA VAL A 63 10.84 8.35 5.72
C VAL A 63 10.53 9.13 7.00
N SER A 64 10.66 10.45 7.00
CA SER A 64 10.30 11.30 8.14
C SER A 64 8.82 11.17 8.51
N VAL A 65 7.92 11.23 7.53
CA VAL A 65 6.47 11.09 7.78
C VAL A 65 6.15 9.70 8.33
N ALA A 66 6.76 8.65 7.80
CA ALA A 66 6.58 7.29 8.31
C ALA A 66 7.08 7.15 9.75
N ALA A 67 8.23 7.76 10.08
CA ALA A 67 8.76 7.77 11.44
C ALA A 67 7.82 8.50 12.41
N ASP A 68 7.28 9.65 12.03
CA ASP A 68 6.33 10.43 12.84
C ASP A 68 5.04 9.64 13.10
N ILE A 69 4.51 8.96 12.07
CA ILE A 69 3.36 8.06 12.21
C ILE A 69 3.70 6.95 13.20
N CYS A 70 4.80 6.21 13.01
CA CYS A 70 5.20 5.14 13.92
C CYS A 70 5.34 5.63 15.37
N ALA A 71 6.02 6.75 15.59
CA ALA A 71 6.19 7.34 16.92
C ALA A 71 4.85 7.72 17.56
N THR A 72 3.90 8.22 16.76
CA THR A 72 2.54 8.52 17.21
C THR A 72 1.80 7.26 17.66
N PHE A 73 1.82 6.20 16.85
CA PHE A 73 1.17 4.93 17.20
C PHE A 73 1.78 4.29 18.46
N ILE A 74 3.11 4.31 18.59
CA ILE A 74 3.81 3.81 19.79
C ILE A 74 3.40 4.63 21.02
N SER A 75 3.34 5.95 20.90
CA SER A 75 2.97 6.82 22.01
C SER A 75 1.52 6.59 22.44
N ILE A 76 0.61 6.40 21.48
CA ILE A 76 -0.80 6.08 21.79
C ILE A 76 -0.90 4.73 22.51
N ALA A 77 -0.20 3.70 22.03
CA ALA A 77 -0.17 2.40 22.69
C ALA A 77 0.30 2.53 24.15
N LYS A 78 1.41 3.26 24.37
CA LYS A 78 1.92 3.54 25.71
C LYS A 78 0.89 4.23 26.61
N TYR A 79 0.27 5.32 26.15
CA TYR A 79 -0.74 6.04 26.95
C TYR A 79 -2.03 5.22 27.15
N SER A 80 -2.33 4.28 26.27
CA SER A 80 -3.43 3.33 26.45
C SER A 80 -3.10 2.29 27.53
N GLU A 81 -1.87 1.78 27.58
CA GLU A 81 -1.41 0.85 28.62
C GLU A 81 -1.40 1.52 30.01
N GLU A 82 -1.02 2.80 30.06
CA GLU A 82 -1.05 3.62 31.27
C GLU A 82 -2.48 3.99 31.72
N GLY A 83 -3.51 3.67 30.93
CA GLY A 83 -4.90 4.02 31.23
C GLY A 83 -5.26 5.49 31.01
N THR A 84 -4.34 6.29 30.47
CA THR A 84 -4.57 7.70 30.12
C THR A 84 -5.50 7.82 28.91
N LEU A 85 -5.35 6.94 27.92
CA LEU A 85 -6.26 6.81 26.78
C LEU A 85 -7.19 5.62 26.97
N GLN A 86 -8.49 5.84 26.75
CA GLN A 86 -9.50 4.80 26.71
C GLN A 86 -9.82 4.43 25.27
N ALA A 87 -10.44 3.27 25.04
CA ALA A 87 -10.79 2.79 23.69
C ALA A 87 -11.62 3.80 22.88
N GLN A 88 -12.48 4.59 23.53
CA GLN A 88 -13.26 5.64 22.87
C GLN A 88 -12.39 6.76 22.27
N HIS A 89 -11.18 6.99 22.80
CA HIS A 89 -10.25 8.00 22.30
C HIS A 89 -9.43 7.49 21.09
N THR A 90 -9.26 6.17 20.96
CA THR A 90 -8.40 5.56 19.93
C THR A 90 -9.17 5.09 18.69
N GLY A 91 -10.51 5.13 18.69
CA GLY A 91 -11.31 4.68 17.53
C GLY A 91 -11.01 5.43 16.21
N VAL A 92 -10.48 6.66 16.26
CA VAL A 92 -10.04 7.39 15.06
C VAL A 92 -8.85 6.72 14.35
N ILE A 93 -8.07 5.93 15.08
CA ILE A 93 -6.90 5.22 14.55
C ILE A 93 -7.33 4.12 13.58
N ASP A 94 -8.46 3.46 13.86
CA ASP A 94 -9.01 2.45 12.95
C ASP A 94 -9.37 3.06 11.60
N ASN A 95 -9.88 4.29 11.59
CA ASN A 95 -10.16 5.03 10.34
C ASN A 95 -8.87 5.36 9.57
N VAL A 96 -7.79 5.74 10.27
CA VAL A 96 -6.48 5.98 9.65
C VAL A 96 -5.94 4.69 9.03
N ILE A 97 -5.95 3.58 9.78
CA ILE A 97 -5.50 2.27 9.30
C ILE A 97 -6.32 1.83 8.07
N GLN A 98 -7.65 1.98 8.14
CA GLN A 98 -8.54 1.61 7.05
C GLN A 98 -8.27 2.43 5.79
N THR A 99 -8.09 3.75 5.93
CA THR A 99 -7.77 4.66 4.81
C THR A 99 -6.45 4.27 4.14
N ILE A 100 -5.41 3.95 4.92
CA ILE A 100 -4.12 3.50 4.40
C ILE A 100 -4.29 2.19 3.63
N ARG A 101 -5.01 1.21 4.18
CA ARG A 101 -5.26 -0.08 3.51
C ARG A 101 -6.00 0.08 2.18
N ASP A 102 -7.06 0.87 2.16
CA ASP A 102 -7.90 1.03 0.97
C ASP A 102 -7.18 1.78 -0.16
N THR A 103 -6.34 2.76 0.19
CA THR A 103 -5.55 3.52 -0.81
C THR A 103 -4.43 2.67 -1.42
N ASP A 104 -3.74 1.91 -0.58
CA ASP A 104 -2.66 1.01 -0.97
C ASP A 104 -3.15 -0.12 -1.89
N VAL A 105 -4.30 -0.74 -1.58
CA VAL A 105 -4.93 -1.74 -2.47
C VAL A 105 -5.26 -1.16 -3.84
N LYS A 106 -5.85 0.04 -3.90
CA LYS A 106 -6.19 0.70 -5.17
C LYS A 106 -4.95 0.99 -6.01
N GLN A 107 -3.89 1.55 -5.40
CA GLN A 107 -2.65 1.85 -6.11
C GLN A 107 -1.95 0.59 -6.62
N ARG A 108 -1.86 -0.48 -5.81
CA ARG A 108 -1.30 -1.76 -6.25
C ARG A 108 -2.04 -2.34 -7.45
N HIS A 109 -3.38 -2.33 -7.43
CA HIS A 109 -4.17 -2.85 -8.55
C HIS A 109 -3.96 -2.06 -9.85
N LEU A 110 -3.80 -0.74 -9.79
CA LEU A 110 -3.51 0.08 -10.96
C LEU A 110 -2.13 -0.25 -11.54
N LEU A 111 -1.11 -0.33 -10.69
CA LEU A 111 0.24 -0.70 -11.09
C LEU A 111 0.29 -2.11 -11.69
N ASP A 112 -0.38 -3.09 -11.06
CA ASP A 112 -0.46 -4.45 -11.57
C ASP A 112 -1.10 -4.52 -12.95
N ARG A 113 -2.18 -3.77 -13.18
CA ARG A 113 -2.83 -3.68 -14.50
C ARG A 113 -1.87 -3.11 -15.53
N GLN A 114 -1.13 -2.06 -15.19
CA GLN A 114 -0.16 -1.44 -16.08
C GLN A 114 1.01 -2.37 -16.40
N VAL A 115 1.59 -3.02 -15.40
CA VAL A 115 2.65 -4.02 -15.57
C VAL A 115 2.18 -5.17 -16.45
N ARG A 116 0.97 -5.69 -16.22
CA ARG A 116 0.38 -6.76 -17.05
C ARG A 116 0.20 -6.31 -18.50
N ARG A 117 -0.29 -5.09 -18.74
CA ARG A 117 -0.45 -4.51 -20.09
C ARG A 117 0.90 -4.42 -20.81
N LEU A 118 1.90 -3.82 -20.16
CA LEU A 118 3.25 -3.65 -20.73
C LEU A 118 3.92 -5.00 -21.01
N ARG A 119 3.74 -6.01 -20.14
CA ARG A 119 4.25 -7.36 -20.38
C ARG A 119 3.60 -8.02 -21.61
N LYS A 120 2.29 -7.86 -21.78
CA LYS A 120 1.57 -8.36 -22.97
C LYS A 120 2.08 -7.70 -24.24
N GLU A 121 2.21 -6.38 -24.24
CA GLU A 121 2.71 -5.59 -25.35
C GLU A 121 4.15 -5.99 -25.72
N ARG A 122 5.06 -6.04 -24.75
CA ARG A 122 6.43 -6.51 -24.95
C ARG A 122 6.47 -7.90 -25.58
N ASN A 123 5.64 -8.83 -25.09
CA ASN A 123 5.57 -10.19 -25.63
C ASN A 123 5.04 -10.21 -27.06
N TRP A 124 4.04 -9.38 -27.37
CA TRP A 124 3.49 -9.25 -28.71
C TRP A 124 4.55 -8.70 -29.69
N ILE A 125 5.23 -7.62 -29.30
CA ILE A 125 6.33 -7.03 -30.08
C ILE A 125 7.41 -8.08 -30.33
N ARG A 126 7.89 -8.75 -29.28
CA ARG A 126 8.92 -9.80 -29.40
C ARG A 126 8.51 -10.90 -30.39
N LYS A 127 7.27 -11.39 -30.32
CA LYS A 127 6.75 -12.39 -31.26
C LYS A 127 6.70 -11.86 -32.68
N ARG A 128 6.30 -10.61 -32.88
CA ARG A 128 6.24 -9.99 -34.21
C ARG A 128 7.62 -9.83 -34.82
N TYR A 129 8.60 -9.33 -34.07
CA TYR A 129 9.99 -9.21 -34.53
C TYR A 129 10.62 -10.57 -34.80
N SER A 130 10.38 -11.57 -33.96
CA SER A 130 10.89 -12.93 -34.20
C SER A 130 10.36 -13.51 -35.53
N ARG A 131 9.06 -13.33 -35.82
CA ARG A 131 8.48 -13.77 -37.10
C ARG A 131 9.10 -13.04 -38.30
N LEU A 132 9.29 -11.73 -38.18
CA LEU A 132 9.92 -10.92 -39.23
C LEU A 132 11.36 -11.37 -39.47
N ALA A 133 12.14 -11.57 -38.41
CA ALA A 133 13.52 -12.07 -38.52
C ALA A 133 13.56 -13.43 -39.23
N SER A 134 12.68 -14.37 -38.87
CA SER A 134 12.61 -15.67 -39.54
C SER A 134 12.27 -15.57 -41.03
N GLN A 135 11.41 -14.63 -41.43
CA GLN A 135 11.09 -14.37 -42.84
C GLN A 135 12.31 -13.81 -43.59
N THR A 136 13.00 -12.83 -43.00
CA THR A 136 14.21 -12.25 -43.58
C THR A 136 15.33 -13.29 -43.73
N ASP A 137 15.52 -14.15 -42.73
CA ASP A 137 16.51 -15.23 -42.78
C ASP A 137 16.20 -16.23 -43.89
N ALA A 138 14.92 -16.58 -44.07
CA ALA A 138 14.48 -17.45 -45.15
C ALA A 138 14.79 -16.83 -46.52
N LEU A 139 14.47 -15.54 -46.70
CA LEU A 139 14.77 -14.81 -47.92
C LEU A 139 16.29 -14.77 -48.19
N GLY A 140 17.09 -14.47 -47.17
CA GLY A 140 18.56 -14.47 -47.25
C GLY A 140 19.12 -15.81 -47.71
N ARG A 141 18.63 -16.93 -47.15
CA ARG A 141 19.02 -18.29 -47.57
C ARG A 141 18.65 -18.58 -49.02
N THR A 142 17.46 -18.18 -49.46
CA THR A 142 17.05 -18.38 -50.87
C THR A 142 17.92 -17.58 -51.83
N TYR A 143 18.24 -16.33 -51.50
CA TYR A 143 19.11 -15.47 -52.30
C TYR A 143 20.53 -16.04 -52.37
N GLN A 144 21.11 -16.45 -51.23
CA GLN A 144 22.43 -17.06 -51.17
C GLN A 144 22.51 -18.33 -52.03
N THR A 145 21.46 -19.14 -52.02
CA THR A 145 21.37 -20.35 -52.86
C THR A 145 21.36 -19.99 -54.36
N LYS A 146 20.58 -18.98 -54.76
CA LYS A 146 20.55 -18.50 -56.16
C LYS A 146 21.91 -17.96 -56.59
N MET A 147 22.56 -17.16 -55.75
CA MET A 147 23.91 -16.63 -56.03
C MET A 147 24.95 -17.74 -56.17
N ARG A 148 24.90 -18.77 -55.31
CA ARG A 148 25.79 -19.93 -55.41
C ARG A 148 25.61 -20.66 -56.75
N LYS A 149 24.36 -20.91 -57.16
CA LYS A 149 24.04 -21.53 -58.46
C LYS A 149 24.54 -20.70 -59.65
N LEU A 150 24.34 -19.39 -59.62
CA LEU A 150 24.82 -18.51 -60.69
C LEU A 150 26.35 -18.50 -60.77
N ARG A 151 27.03 -18.48 -59.61
CA ARG A 151 28.50 -18.54 -59.55
C ARG A 151 29.05 -19.85 -60.11
N THR A 152 28.41 -20.99 -59.82
CA THR A 152 28.81 -22.28 -60.39
C THR A 152 28.59 -22.30 -61.91
N SER A 153 27.44 -21.86 -62.40
CA SER A 153 27.15 -21.85 -63.85
C SER A 153 28.09 -20.91 -64.62
N LEU A 154 28.46 -19.76 -64.05
CA LEU A 154 29.42 -18.84 -64.68
C LEU A 154 30.82 -19.46 -64.76
N SER A 155 31.25 -20.17 -63.70
CA SER A 155 32.52 -20.89 -63.69
C SER A 155 32.56 -22.00 -64.75
N GLU A 156 31.46 -22.76 -64.90
CA GLU A 156 31.32 -23.81 -65.91
C GLU A 156 31.37 -23.23 -67.33
N ALA A 157 30.63 -22.15 -67.60
CA ALA A 157 30.63 -21.48 -68.90
C ALA A 157 32.02 -20.91 -69.26
N ARG A 158 32.79 -20.47 -68.27
CA ARG A 158 34.15 -19.94 -68.47
C ARG A 158 35.21 -21.05 -68.61
N GLY A 159 34.98 -22.22 -68.01
CA GLY A 159 35.84 -23.40 -68.12
C GLY A 159 35.61 -24.25 -69.37
N GLY A 160 34.47 -24.09 -70.06
CA GLY A 160 34.11 -24.83 -71.28
C GLY A 160 34.60 -24.23 -72.60
N GLY A 161 35.31 -23.09 -72.58
CA GLY A 161 35.70 -22.35 -73.79
C GLY A 161 37.11 -22.65 -74.34
N GLY A 162 37.76 -23.73 -73.90
CA GLY A 162 39.21 -23.90 -74.09
C GLY A 162 39.65 -25.26 -74.63
N THR A 163 39.02 -25.82 -75.66
CA THR A 163 39.64 -26.83 -76.53
C THR A 163 38.86 -26.98 -77.83
N SER A 164 39.16 -26.18 -78.86
CA SER A 164 39.12 -26.63 -80.26
C SER A 164 39.52 -25.49 -81.21
N THR A 165 40.82 -25.36 -81.48
CA THR A 165 41.30 -24.86 -82.77
C THR A 165 42.44 -25.78 -83.21
N LYS A 166 42.19 -26.42 -84.36
CA LYS A 166 43.10 -27.24 -85.15
C LYS A 166 44.36 -26.49 -85.56
#